data_AF-G8BXK4-F1
#
_entry.id   AF-G8BXK4-F1
#
_cell.length_a   1.000
_cell.length_b   1.000
_cell.length_c   1.000
_cell.angle_alpha   90.00
_cell.angle_beta   90.00
_cell.angle_gamma   90.00
#
_symmetry.space_group_name_H-M   'P 1'
#
loop_
_entity.id
_entity.type
_entity.pdbx_description
1 polymer ?
#
loop_
_entity_poly.entity_id
_entity_poly.type
_entity_poly.pdbx_seq_one_letter_code
_entity_poly.pdbx_strand_id
1 'polypeptide(L)'
;MLSYTYFALWVWCLHIVAGNTETFLVSLPADYPIFKYVGDVGAHDYHVLSLNNTNNDKITINPIVSARTVTHYIELQSLKKFESYMVKTCWSAVSPISIHNMDTMIVPPLQDFMGTTSEHPRFFIAFDITQDSYPTIDMLESLINVSVTNVKLGIPVDLYSTIIYILFTCGFVFALERYLNLVARITTI
;
A
#
# COMPACT_ATOMS: atom_id res chain seq x y z
N MET A 1 -19.63 10.30 33.38
CA MET A 1 -18.26 9.78 33.63
C MET A 1 -17.95 8.53 32.81
N LEU A 2 -18.84 7.52 32.72
CA LEU A 2 -18.61 6.33 31.89
C LEU A 2 -18.31 6.62 30.41
N SER A 3 -18.91 7.65 29.81
CA SER A 3 -18.67 8.02 28.40
C SER A 3 -17.22 8.41 28.10
N TYR A 4 -16.54 9.08 29.03
CA TYR A 4 -15.17 9.55 28.85
C TYR A 4 -14.14 8.42 28.98
N THR A 5 -14.40 7.43 29.84
CA THR A 5 -13.54 6.25 29.97
C THR A 5 -13.65 5.33 28.75
N TYR A 6 -14.84 5.14 28.17
CA TYR A 6 -14.98 4.41 26.91
C TYR A 6 -14.32 5.14 25.74
N PHE A 7 -14.44 6.47 25.69
CA PHE A 7 -13.76 7.27 24.68
C PHE A 7 -12.23 7.18 24.81
N ALA A 8 -11.68 7.31 26.02
CA ALA A 8 -10.25 7.18 26.27
C ALA A 8 -9.73 5.76 25.96
N LEU A 9 -10.47 4.72 26.33
CA LEU A 9 -10.15 3.33 25.98
C LEU A 9 -10.18 3.12 24.46
N TRP A 10 -11.17 3.69 23.77
CA TRP A 10 -11.28 3.59 22.31
C TRP A 10 -10.13 4.30 21.60
N VAL A 11 -9.79 5.52 22.04
CA VAL A 11 -8.60 6.25 21.59
C VAL A 11 -7.34 5.42 21.86
N TRP A 12 -7.19 4.84 23.05
CA TRP A 12 -6.04 4.00 23.38
C TRP A 12 -5.96 2.74 22.50
N CYS A 13 -7.06 2.03 22.29
CA CYS A 13 -7.11 0.86 21.40
C CYS A 13 -6.77 1.21 19.94
N LEU A 14 -7.14 2.40 19.46
CA LEU A 14 -6.75 2.88 18.13
C LEU A 14 -5.23 3.10 18.01
N HIS A 15 -4.53 3.37 19.10
CA HIS A 15 -3.06 3.56 19.10
C HIS A 15 -2.29 2.23 19.16
N ILE A 16 -2.94 1.10 19.45
CA ILE A 16 -2.26 -0.21 19.61
C ILE A 16 -2.04 -0.92 18.28
N VAL A 17 -2.67 -0.49 17.19
CA VAL A 17 -2.34 -0.99 15.85
C VAL A 17 -1.12 -0.24 15.31
N ALA A 18 0.03 -0.47 15.94
CA ALA A 18 1.32 -0.06 15.42
C ALA A 18 1.77 -1.10 14.39
N GLY A 19 1.40 -0.89 13.13
CA GLY A 19 2.07 -1.53 12.00
C GLY A 19 3.09 -0.56 11.45
N ASN A 20 4.31 -1.02 11.20
CA ASN A 20 5.26 -0.21 10.46
C ASN A 20 4.78 -0.14 9.01
N THR A 21 4.68 1.08 8.48
CA THR A 21 4.22 1.33 7.12
C THR A 21 5.13 2.35 6.49
N GLU A 22 5.69 2.00 5.35
CA GLU A 22 6.34 2.95 4.46
C GLU A 22 5.43 3.19 3.25
N THR A 23 5.37 4.44 2.82
CA THR A 23 4.51 4.85 1.71
C THR A 23 5.25 5.89 0.89
N PHE A 24 5.23 5.70 -0.43
CA PHE A 24 5.72 6.69 -1.35
C PHE A 24 4.87 6.74 -2.62
N LEU A 25 4.97 7.87 -3.32
CA LEU A 25 4.22 8.14 -4.54
C LEU A 25 5.17 8.04 -5.73
N VAL A 26 4.72 7.33 -6.75
CA VAL A 26 5.43 7.11 -8.00
C VAL A 26 4.60 7.67 -9.13
N SER A 27 5.22 8.46 -10.00
CA SER A 27 4.64 8.86 -11.28
C SER A 27 5.48 8.29 -12.41
N LEU A 28 4.82 7.71 -13.41
CA LEU A 28 5.54 7.29 -14.61
C LEU A 28 6.05 8.50 -15.39
N PRO A 29 7.26 8.41 -15.98
CA PRO A 29 7.72 9.37 -16.97
C PRO A 29 6.72 9.53 -18.13
N ALA A 30 6.58 10.74 -18.67
CA ALA A 30 5.61 11.04 -19.72
C ALA A 30 5.84 10.23 -21.01
N ASP A 31 7.10 9.86 -21.25
CA ASP A 31 7.60 9.06 -22.35
C ASP A 31 7.55 7.54 -22.11
N TYR A 32 7.13 7.10 -20.91
CA TYR A 32 7.04 5.66 -20.60
C TYR A 32 6.02 4.97 -21.53
N PRO A 33 6.44 3.98 -22.33
CA PRO A 33 5.54 3.34 -23.28
C PRO A 33 4.53 2.43 -22.58
N ILE A 34 3.26 2.50 -22.98
CA ILE A 34 2.21 1.64 -22.42
C ILE A 34 2.18 0.34 -23.22
N PHE A 35 2.44 -0.76 -22.54
CA PHE A 35 2.29 -2.08 -23.11
C PHE A 35 1.25 -2.87 -22.31
N LYS A 36 0.38 -3.60 -23.01
CA LYS A 36 -0.41 -4.65 -22.39
C LYS A 36 0.51 -5.85 -22.25
N TYR A 37 1.02 -6.07 -21.04
CA TYR A 37 1.85 -7.23 -20.78
C TYR A 37 1.03 -8.50 -20.99
N VAL A 38 1.53 -9.38 -21.86
CA VAL A 38 0.99 -10.73 -22.07
C VAL A 38 1.97 -11.65 -21.36
N GLY A 39 1.56 -12.18 -20.21
CA GLY A 39 2.44 -12.76 -19.18
C GLY A 39 3.51 -13.73 -19.69
N ASP A 40 4.75 -13.54 -19.22
CA ASP A 40 5.74 -14.62 -19.21
C ASP A 40 5.67 -15.37 -17.87
N VAL A 41 5.22 -16.63 -17.93
CA VAL A 41 4.95 -17.53 -16.78
C VAL A 41 6.24 -18.29 -16.41
N GLY A 42 7.34 -17.55 -16.25
CA GLY A 42 8.61 -18.09 -15.77
C GLY A 42 8.71 -18.01 -14.25
N ALA A 43 9.48 -18.92 -13.65
CA ALA A 43 9.92 -18.78 -12.27
C ALA A 43 11.00 -17.69 -12.23
N HIS A 44 10.60 -16.47 -11.86
CA HIS A 44 11.48 -15.31 -11.75
C HIS A 44 11.86 -15.07 -10.28
N ASP A 45 13.06 -14.55 -10.02
CA ASP A 45 13.55 -14.20 -8.67
C ASP A 45 12.91 -12.93 -8.09
N TYR A 46 11.84 -12.43 -8.70
CA TYR A 46 11.14 -11.22 -8.31
C TYR A 46 9.63 -11.41 -8.31
N HIS A 47 8.93 -10.56 -7.56
CA HIS A 47 7.46 -10.60 -7.47
C HIS A 47 6.81 -9.68 -8.50
N VAL A 48 5.60 -10.00 -8.93
CA VAL A 48 4.85 -9.21 -9.93
C VAL A 48 3.55 -8.70 -9.31
N LEU A 49 3.28 -7.40 -9.48
CA LEU A 49 2.00 -6.76 -9.19
C LEU A 49 1.42 -6.21 -10.49
N SER A 50 0.17 -6.53 -10.80
CA SER A 50 -0.46 -6.14 -12.06
C SER A 50 -1.77 -5.42 -11.82
N LEU A 51 -1.84 -4.16 -12.24
CA LEU A 51 -3.05 -3.34 -12.17
C LEU A 51 -3.99 -3.58 -13.37
N ASN A 52 -4.00 -4.80 -13.91
CA ASN A 52 -4.80 -5.13 -15.08
C ASN A 52 -6.28 -5.12 -14.72
N ASN A 53 -7.02 -4.13 -15.23
CA ASN A 53 -8.45 -3.90 -14.93
C ASN A 53 -8.76 -3.64 -13.44
N THR A 54 -7.76 -3.36 -12.61
CA THR A 54 -7.93 -3.00 -11.20
C THR A 54 -7.25 -1.66 -10.91
N ASN A 55 -7.68 -0.96 -9.86
CA ASN A 55 -6.99 0.24 -9.37
C ASN A 55 -6.06 -0.08 -8.20
N ASN A 56 -6.12 -1.30 -7.68
CA ASN A 56 -5.31 -1.77 -6.60
C ASN A 56 -4.85 -3.21 -6.87
N ASP A 57 -3.68 -3.55 -6.35
CA ASP A 57 -3.20 -4.92 -6.26
C ASP A 57 -2.29 -5.05 -5.04
N LYS A 58 -2.16 -6.27 -4.50
CA LYS A 58 -1.33 -6.54 -3.33
C LYS A 58 -0.69 -7.92 -3.40
N ILE A 59 0.49 -8.00 -2.82
CA ILE A 59 1.23 -9.25 -2.66
C ILE A 59 1.78 -9.33 -1.25
N THR A 60 1.79 -10.55 -0.71
CA THR A 60 2.44 -10.85 0.55
C THR A 60 3.72 -11.60 0.24
N ILE A 61 4.85 -11.07 0.71
CA ILE A 61 6.16 -11.68 0.58
C ILE A 61 6.59 -12.22 1.95
N ASN A 62 7.27 -13.36 1.95
CA ASN A 62 7.86 -13.96 3.15
C ASN A 62 9.38 -14.08 2.94
N PRO A 63 10.12 -12.96 3.06
CA PRO A 63 11.56 -12.97 2.89
C PRO A 63 12.23 -13.80 3.98
N ILE A 64 13.18 -14.64 3.57
CA ILE A 64 14.13 -15.26 4.48
C ILE A 64 15.22 -14.22 4.74
N VAL A 65 15.01 -13.40 5.78
CA VAL A 65 15.98 -12.38 6.18
C VAL A 65 17.07 -13.07 7.01
N SER A 66 18.30 -13.04 6.49
CA SER A 66 19.49 -13.44 7.24
C SER A 66 20.16 -12.19 7.85
N ALA A 67 21.26 -12.35 8.59
CA ALA A 67 22.01 -11.24 9.18
C ALA A 67 22.55 -10.18 8.16
N ARG A 68 22.29 -10.32 6.87
CA ARG A 68 22.68 -9.38 5.81
C ARG A 68 21.46 -8.67 5.23
N THR A 69 21.67 -7.43 4.80
CA THR A 69 20.70 -6.67 4.00
C THR A 69 20.39 -7.40 2.69
N VAL A 70 19.10 -7.58 2.38
CA VAL A 70 18.62 -8.17 1.13
C VAL A 70 17.73 -7.18 0.40
N THR A 71 18.06 -6.88 -0.86
CA THR A 71 17.23 -6.05 -1.72
C THR A 71 16.18 -6.90 -2.41
N HIS A 72 14.92 -6.51 -2.30
CA HIS A 72 13.80 -7.14 -2.97
C HIS A 72 13.30 -6.28 -4.13
N TYR A 73 12.88 -6.96 -5.21
CA TYR A 73 12.37 -6.31 -6.41
C TYR A 73 10.94 -6.76 -6.69
N ILE A 74 10.09 -5.80 -7.01
CA ILE A 74 8.69 -6.05 -7.38
C ILE A 74 8.41 -5.35 -8.70
N GLU A 75 8.11 -6.12 -9.74
CA GLU A 75 7.72 -5.61 -11.04
C GLU A 75 6.28 -5.10 -11.00
N LEU A 76 6.07 -3.89 -11.52
CA LEU A 76 4.77 -3.29 -11.71
C LEU A 76 4.34 -3.38 -13.16
N GLN A 77 3.22 -4.05 -13.39
CA GLN A 77 2.67 -4.31 -14.72
C GLN A 77 1.33 -3.61 -14.93
N SER A 78 0.97 -3.44 -16.20
CA SER A 78 -0.30 -2.85 -16.63
C SER A 78 -0.52 -1.40 -16.16
N LEU A 79 0.56 -0.65 -15.99
CA LEU A 79 0.52 0.77 -15.64
C LEU A 79 0.01 1.62 -16.81
N LYS A 80 -0.65 2.74 -16.50
CA LYS A 80 -1.23 3.69 -17.46
C LYS A 80 -0.43 4.99 -17.44
N LYS A 81 -0.33 5.65 -18.61
CA LYS A 81 0.32 6.97 -18.72
C LYS A 81 -0.42 8.01 -17.89
N PHE A 82 0.35 8.98 -17.40
CA PHE A 82 -0.13 10.15 -16.66
C PHE A 82 -0.93 9.80 -15.39
N GLU A 83 -0.74 8.60 -14.86
CA GLU A 83 -1.28 8.22 -13.57
C GLU A 83 -0.16 8.18 -12.53
N SER A 84 -0.55 8.40 -11.28
CA SER A 84 0.30 8.26 -10.12
C SER A 84 -0.10 7.02 -9.36
N TYR A 85 0.89 6.35 -8.77
CA TYR A 85 0.71 5.13 -8.02
C TYR A 85 1.26 5.33 -6.62
N MET A 86 0.46 4.95 -5.62
CA MET A 86 0.88 4.89 -4.23
C MET A 86 1.31 3.47 -3.94
N VAL A 87 2.56 3.32 -3.56
CA VAL A 87 3.11 2.05 -3.10
C VAL A 87 3.11 2.10 -1.59
N LYS A 88 2.56 1.06 -0.96
CA LYS A 88 2.60 0.87 0.49
C LYS A 88 3.23 -0.46 0.81
N THR A 89 4.21 -0.41 1.70
CA THR A 89 4.85 -1.58 2.26
C THR A 89 4.57 -1.63 3.75
N CYS A 90 3.90 -2.68 4.20
CA CYS A 90 3.45 -2.84 5.57
C CYS A 90 4.02 -4.13 6.17
N TRP A 91 4.54 -4.05 7.39
CA TRP A 91 5.00 -5.20 8.15
C TRP A 91 4.60 -5.09 9.62
N SER A 92 4.65 -6.22 10.32
CA SER A 92 4.33 -6.28 11.73
C SER A 92 5.40 -5.55 12.55
N ALA A 93 5.00 -4.72 13.51
CA ALA A 93 5.94 -4.14 14.48
C ALA A 93 6.58 -5.20 15.41
N VAL A 94 6.00 -6.40 15.47
CA VAL A 94 6.57 -7.54 16.19
C VAL A 94 7.69 -8.22 15.38
N SER A 95 7.66 -8.08 14.05
CA SER A 95 8.72 -8.62 13.20
C SER A 95 9.96 -7.75 13.35
N PRO A 96 11.13 -8.32 13.72
CA PRO A 96 12.36 -7.57 13.94
C PRO A 96 13.07 -7.28 12.62
N ILE A 97 12.32 -6.70 11.68
CA ILE A 97 12.81 -6.31 10.36
C ILE A 97 12.57 -4.83 10.20
N SER A 98 13.48 -4.23 9.45
CA SER A 98 13.36 -2.86 9.03
C SER A 98 13.51 -2.77 7.53
N ILE A 99 12.66 -1.95 6.92
CA ILE A 99 12.63 -1.74 5.47
C ILE A 99 13.13 -0.34 5.22
N HIS A 100 14.03 -0.20 4.25
CA HIS A 100 14.69 1.06 3.93
C HIS A 100 14.95 1.17 2.43
N ASN A 101 15.43 2.33 2.01
CA ASN A 101 15.89 2.58 0.63
C ASN A 101 14.85 2.19 -0.43
N MET A 102 13.57 2.47 -0.15
CA MET A 102 12.51 2.28 -1.12
C MET A 102 12.73 3.22 -2.33
N ASP A 103 12.94 2.64 -3.50
CA ASP A 103 13.16 3.37 -4.74
C ASP A 103 12.49 2.67 -5.93
N THR A 104 12.49 3.34 -7.08
CA THR A 104 11.99 2.82 -8.34
C THR A 104 13.12 2.65 -9.34
N MET A 105 13.03 1.59 -10.15
CA MET A 105 13.99 1.29 -11.18
C MET A 105 13.25 0.99 -12.48
N ILE A 106 13.69 1.61 -13.58
CA ILE A 106 13.21 1.28 -14.92
C ILE A 106 14.30 0.47 -15.60
N VAL A 107 13.97 -0.76 -15.99
CA VAL A 107 14.85 -1.62 -16.79
C VAL A 107 14.50 -1.38 -18.27
N PRO A 108 15.46 -0.91 -19.09
CA PRO A 108 15.28 -0.73 -20.53
C PRO A 108 14.87 -2.02 -21.27
N PRO A 109 14.29 -1.88 -22.48
CA PRO A 109 14.03 -3.01 -23.35
C PRO A 109 15.30 -3.80 -23.67
N LEU A 110 15.16 -5.11 -23.81
CA LEU A 110 16.18 -6.09 -24.17
C LEU A 110 17.37 -6.16 -23.21
N GLN A 111 17.32 -5.46 -22.07
CA GLN A 111 18.32 -5.58 -21.02
C GLN A 111 18.00 -6.75 -20.10
N ASP A 112 19.01 -7.59 -19.88
CA ASP A 112 18.93 -8.69 -18.90
C ASP A 112 18.90 -8.13 -17.48
N PHE A 113 17.95 -8.63 -16.70
CA PHE A 113 17.77 -8.27 -15.30
C PHE A 113 17.16 -9.46 -14.56
N MET A 114 17.81 -9.92 -13.49
CA MET A 114 17.38 -11.10 -12.72
C MET A 114 17.14 -12.34 -13.60
N GLY A 115 17.98 -12.56 -14.61
CA GLY A 115 17.88 -13.70 -15.53
C GLY A 115 16.72 -13.64 -16.51
N THR A 116 16.10 -12.46 -16.65
CA THR A 116 14.95 -12.25 -17.54
C THR A 116 15.19 -11.06 -18.46
N THR A 117 14.73 -11.19 -19.70
CA THR A 117 14.78 -10.13 -20.72
C THR A 117 13.37 -9.86 -21.21
N SER A 118 13.08 -8.61 -21.60
CA SER A 118 11.77 -8.23 -22.15
C SER A 118 11.94 -7.27 -23.30
N GLU A 119 11.13 -7.39 -24.35
CA GLU A 119 11.10 -6.43 -25.46
C GLU A 119 10.55 -5.05 -25.06
N HIS A 120 10.05 -4.93 -23.83
CA HIS A 120 9.45 -3.73 -23.27
C HIS A 120 10.23 -3.27 -22.04
N PRO A 121 10.25 -1.96 -21.74
CA PRO A 121 10.81 -1.50 -20.50
C PRO A 121 9.94 -1.99 -19.35
N ARG A 122 10.59 -2.33 -18.25
CA ARG A 122 9.96 -2.88 -17.05
C ARG A 122 10.13 -1.92 -15.91
N PHE A 123 9.08 -1.74 -15.13
CA PHE A 123 9.07 -0.84 -13.98
C PHE A 123 9.14 -1.66 -12.70
N PHE A 124 10.16 -1.42 -11.88
CA PHE A 124 10.37 -2.14 -10.63
C PHE A 124 10.33 -1.19 -9.44
N ILE A 125 9.85 -1.70 -8.32
CA ILE A 125 10.07 -1.14 -6.99
C ILE A 125 11.19 -1.97 -6.35
N ALA A 126 12.18 -1.28 -5.79
CA ALA A 126 13.25 -1.89 -5.03
C ALA A 126 13.18 -1.41 -3.58
N PHE A 127 13.47 -2.28 -2.63
CA PHE A 127 13.64 -1.90 -1.23
C PHE A 127 14.57 -2.87 -0.51
N ASP A 128 15.28 -2.35 0.47
CA ASP A 128 16.21 -3.11 1.29
C ASP A 128 15.53 -3.58 2.57
N ILE A 129 15.70 -4.85 2.90
CA ILE A 129 15.25 -5.44 4.15
C ILE A 129 16.48 -5.74 5.00
N THR A 130 16.50 -5.20 6.20
CA THR A 130 17.52 -5.46 7.22
C THR A 130 16.90 -6.06 8.45
N GLN A 131 17.69 -6.86 9.17
CA GLN A 131 17.30 -7.37 10.47
C GLN A 131 17.55 -6.31 11.54
N ASP A 132 16.48 -5.92 12.25
CA ASP A 132 16.50 -4.91 13.31
C ASP A 132 16.13 -5.56 14.66
N SER A 133 16.97 -6.49 15.09
CA SER A 133 16.90 -7.10 16.43
C SER A 133 18.28 -7.23 17.06
N TYR A 134 18.32 -7.06 18.39
CA TYR A 134 19.44 -7.46 19.21
C TYR A 134 18.95 -8.34 20.37
N PRO A 135 19.41 -9.60 20.51
CA PRO A 135 20.31 -10.31 19.60
C PRO A 135 19.65 -10.62 18.25
N THR A 136 20.46 -10.90 17.22
CA THR A 136 20.00 -11.34 15.90
C THR A 136 19.21 -12.65 16.05
N ILE A 137 17.90 -12.58 15.82
CA ILE A 137 17.00 -13.75 15.82
C ILE A 137 17.01 -14.36 14.42
N ASP A 138 17.76 -15.43 14.22
CA ASP A 138 17.57 -16.28 13.04
C ASP A 138 16.18 -16.95 13.16
N MET A 139 15.35 -16.86 12.12
CA MET A 139 14.06 -17.57 11.97
C MET A 139 12.77 -16.89 12.50
N LEU A 140 12.52 -15.64 12.14
CA LEU A 140 11.12 -15.18 12.08
C LEU A 140 10.70 -14.97 10.63
N GLU A 141 9.87 -15.87 10.11
CA GLU A 141 9.08 -15.62 8.91
C GLU A 141 8.31 -14.32 9.13
N SER A 142 8.71 -13.28 8.38
CA SER A 142 8.15 -11.95 8.52
C SER A 142 7.31 -11.67 7.30
N LEU A 143 6.00 -11.54 7.51
CA LEU A 143 5.08 -11.23 6.42
C LEU A 143 5.16 -9.73 6.11
N ILE A 144 5.59 -9.42 4.90
CA ILE A 144 5.57 -8.06 4.37
C ILE A 144 4.49 -8.00 3.31
N ASN A 145 3.57 -7.06 3.45
CA ASN A 145 2.54 -6.81 2.47
C ASN A 145 2.95 -5.61 1.64
N VAL A 146 3.10 -5.80 0.34
CA VAL A 146 3.30 -4.70 -0.60
C VAL A 146 2.02 -4.54 -1.39
N SER A 147 1.52 -3.30 -1.45
CA SER A 147 0.33 -2.96 -2.22
C SER A 147 0.59 -1.74 -3.07
N VAL A 148 -0.06 -1.71 -4.22
CA VAL A 148 -0.02 -0.58 -5.14
C VAL A 148 -1.44 -0.14 -5.38
N THR A 149 -1.66 1.17 -5.35
CA THR A 149 -2.98 1.76 -5.60
C THR A 149 -2.84 2.96 -6.52
N ASN A 150 -3.68 3.04 -7.54
CA ASN A 150 -3.79 4.19 -8.42
C ASN A 150 -4.28 5.42 -7.65
N VAL A 151 -3.66 6.56 -7.90
CA VAL A 151 -3.93 7.85 -7.27
C VAL A 151 -4.36 8.84 -8.33
N LYS A 152 -5.50 9.49 -8.09
CA LYS A 152 -5.99 10.60 -8.91
C LYS A 152 -6.17 11.82 -8.02
N LEU A 153 -5.73 12.99 -8.49
CA LEU A 153 -5.82 14.24 -7.73
C LEU A 153 -5.25 14.14 -6.29
N GLY A 154 -4.22 13.32 -6.09
CA GLY A 154 -3.60 13.08 -4.78
C GLY A 154 -4.38 12.13 -3.84
N ILE A 155 -5.50 11.55 -4.28
CA ILE A 155 -6.33 10.64 -3.49
C ILE A 155 -6.32 9.24 -4.13
N PRO A 156 -6.08 8.15 -3.35
CA PRO A 156 -6.21 6.79 -3.88
C PRO A 156 -7.63 6.54 -4.36
N VAL A 157 -7.77 5.95 -5.55
CA VAL A 157 -9.06 5.86 -6.26
C VAL A 157 -10.13 5.15 -5.44
N ASP A 158 -9.74 4.16 -4.64
CA ASP A 158 -10.66 3.39 -3.80
C ASP A 158 -11.31 4.24 -2.68
N LEU A 159 -10.65 5.32 -2.26
CA LEU A 159 -11.13 6.18 -1.18
C LEU A 159 -12.29 7.10 -1.62
N TYR A 160 -12.45 7.36 -2.93
CA TYR A 160 -13.54 8.21 -3.42
C TYR A 160 -14.92 7.67 -3.06
N SER A 161 -15.13 6.37 -3.20
CA SER A 161 -16.40 5.72 -2.84
C SER A 161 -16.71 5.92 -1.35
N THR A 162 -15.70 5.74 -0.50
CA THR A 162 -15.81 5.97 0.94
C THR A 162 -16.13 7.42 1.28
N ILE A 163 -15.47 8.39 0.63
CA ILE A 163 -15.73 9.82 0.83
C ILE A 163 -17.17 10.17 0.45
N ILE A 164 -17.65 9.73 -0.71
CA ILE A 164 -19.02 9.97 -1.16
C ILE A 164 -20.02 9.36 -0.18
N TYR A 165 -19.77 8.14 0.28
CA TYR A 165 -20.61 7.46 1.28
C TYR A 165 -20.68 8.24 2.61
N ILE A 166 -19.55 8.73 3.12
CA ILE A 166 -19.50 9.55 4.33
C ILE A 166 -20.31 10.83 4.13
N LEU A 167 -20.11 11.56 3.03
CA LEU A 167 -20.85 12.79 2.73
C LEU A 167 -22.35 12.55 2.65
N PHE A 168 -22.77 11.46 1.98
CA PHE A 168 -24.18 11.08 1.88
C PHE A 168 -24.78 10.75 3.26
N THR A 169 -24.08 9.96 4.07
CA THR A 169 -24.52 9.58 5.41
C THR A 169 -24.63 10.79 6.32
N CYS A 170 -23.63 11.67 6.33
CA CYS A 170 -23.67 12.92 7.09
C CYS A 170 -24.82 13.84 6.63
N GLY A 171 -25.02 13.99 5.31
CA GLY A 171 -26.12 14.77 4.75
C GLY A 171 -27.49 14.22 5.13
N PHE A 172 -27.66 12.89 5.09
CA PHE A 172 -28.89 12.22 5.49
C PHE A 172 -29.18 12.40 6.98
N VAL A 173 -28.18 12.20 7.86
CA VAL A 173 -28.33 12.42 9.30
C VAL A 173 -28.70 13.87 9.59
N PHE A 174 -28.05 14.83 8.92
CA PHE A 174 -28.35 16.25 9.07
C PHE A 174 -29.77 16.61 8.60
N ALA A 175 -30.20 16.07 7.45
CA ALA A 175 -31.56 16.27 6.95
C ALA A 175 -32.61 15.68 7.89
N LEU A 176 -32.34 14.49 8.44
CA LEU A 176 -33.23 13.80 9.38
C LEU A 176 -33.30 14.53 10.74
N GLU A 177 -32.18 15.06 11.23
CA GLU A 177 -32.13 15.92 12.42
C GLU A 177 -33.02 17.15 12.24
N ARG A 178 -32.86 17.86 11.11
CA ARG A 178 -33.69 19.03 10.78
C ARG A 178 -35.16 18.71 10.62
N TYR A 179 -35.48 17.58 9.98
CA TYR A 179 -36.87 17.18 9.78
C TYR A 179 -37.56 16.81 11.11
N LEU A 180 -36.84 16.14 12.01
CA LEU A 180 -37.41 15.64 13.27
C LEU A 180 -37.25 16.62 14.45
N ASN A 181 -36.48 17.70 14.31
CA ASN A 181 -36.11 18.62 15.40
C ASN A 181 -35.62 17.88 16.66
N LEU A 182 -34.81 16.83 16.45
CA LEU A 182 -34.40 15.91 17.53
C LEU A 182 -33.64 16.64 18.64
N VAL A 183 -32.77 17.59 18.29
CA VAL A 183 -32.00 18.36 19.28
C VAL A 183 -32.92 19.19 20.17
N ALA A 184 -33.89 19.90 19.59
CA ALA A 184 -34.83 20.72 20.36
C ALA A 184 -35.67 19.86 21.32
N ARG A 185 -36.06 18.65 20.91
CA ARG A 185 -36.84 17.71 21.75
C ARG A 185 -36.01 17.10 22.89
N ILE A 186 -34.72 16.86 22.70
CA ILE A 186 -33.83 16.29 23.73
C ILE A 186 -33.47 17.36 24.78
N THR A 187 -33.29 18.63 24.39
CA THR A 187 -32.97 19.71 25.33
C THR A 187 -34.13 20.17 26.20
N THR A 188 -35.36 19.76 25.89
CA THR A 188 -36.57 20.09 26.68
C THR A 188 -36.90 19.05 27.77
N ILE A 189 -36.08 18.01 27.92
CA ILE A 189 -36.18 16.97 28.96
C ILE A 189 -35.05 17.21 29.97
#